data_AF-A0A2K1SWD8-F1
#
_entry.id   AF-A0A2K1SWD8-F1
#
_cell.length_a   1.000
_cell.length_b   1.000
_cell.length_c   1.000
_cell.angle_alpha   90.00
_cell.angle_beta   90.00
_cell.angle_gamma   90.00
#
_symmetry.space_group_name_H-M   'P 1'
#
loop_
_entity.id
_entity.type
_entity.pdbx_description
1 polymer ?
#
loop_
_entity_poly.entity_id
_entity_poly.type
_entity_poly.pdbx_seq_one_letter_code
_entity_poly.pdbx_strand_id
1 'polypeptide(L)'
;MTQLCFGTFAATMQRALKEQLSWWNNHVGTTLTPTNKTIPTQSMAGQHYTVLRLLSWLIDRDDITDRKGKVLFIDDSVASKLINQTVEVNAVIVKRIQEGDLDDAALAEFKDIEKELIEYKVNDLLQEMHDLIQDDPEVSAAQKNELLLLCKKETLAQFLSNTFLYACCLKNKLRSVDLDSNDGWLIHISDNTCPICHTNNLTIGYGTSTTALYDPVEFSETPDSNEMERILICVTCYRKENYKKGKGGSEPESWEKLRKIYKDYMLKQEIEQVFENNNLASQIKDVLNELVEKPKDETLKKNRPENWSPKKVTQKIKKEEWVLADSIKSLADAYYFYVRSVFESLDNGSTKRFSKICDQVSSCYKEVAEKTDDQRQIFYGIKNWIARHAGVPENSQEALVITAFFVQNCEVFGEVSE
;
A
#
# COMPACT_ATOMS: atom_id res chain seq x y z
N MET A 1 -0.75 -10.87 -13.25
CA MET A 1 0.51 -11.65 -13.29
C MET A 1 0.89 -12.10 -11.87
N THR A 2 1.08 -13.40 -11.67
CA THR A 2 1.59 -13.95 -10.40
C THR A 2 3.12 -14.00 -10.49
N GLN A 3 3.80 -13.08 -9.83
CA GLN A 3 5.27 -13.00 -9.79
C GLN A 3 5.84 -13.86 -8.66
N LEU A 4 7.01 -14.45 -8.86
CA LEU A 4 7.80 -15.04 -7.79
C LEU A 4 8.45 -13.93 -6.92
N CYS A 5 8.14 -13.94 -5.63
CA CYS A 5 8.83 -13.17 -4.59
C CYS A 5 8.63 -13.89 -3.24
N PHE A 6 9.26 -13.41 -2.17
CA PHE A 6 9.08 -14.02 -0.85
C PHE A 6 7.59 -14.08 -0.44
N GLY A 7 6.82 -13.03 -0.69
CA GLY A 7 5.41 -12.98 -0.31
C GLY A 7 4.54 -14.02 -1.01
N THR A 8 4.67 -14.18 -2.34
CA THR A 8 3.94 -15.22 -3.09
C THR A 8 4.40 -16.62 -2.71
N PHE A 9 5.71 -16.82 -2.52
CA PHE A 9 6.25 -18.08 -2.02
C PHE A 9 5.65 -18.45 -0.65
N ALA A 10 5.70 -17.52 0.31
CA ALA A 10 5.18 -17.74 1.65
C ALA A 10 3.65 -17.96 1.66
N ALA A 11 2.89 -17.25 0.83
CA ALA A 11 1.44 -17.45 0.70
C ALA A 11 1.07 -18.82 0.11
N THR A 12 1.86 -19.35 -0.81
CA THR A 12 1.69 -20.70 -1.35
C THR A 12 2.07 -21.75 -0.32
N MET A 13 3.19 -21.55 0.40
CA MET A 13 3.58 -22.42 1.52
C MET A 13 2.51 -22.46 2.62
N GLN A 14 1.93 -21.32 3.00
CA GLN A 14 0.90 -21.21 4.03
C GLN A 14 -0.29 -22.14 3.78
N ARG A 15 -0.69 -22.32 2.51
CA ARG A 15 -1.83 -23.17 2.13
C ARG A 15 -1.53 -24.67 2.22
N ALA A 16 -0.26 -25.04 2.25
CA ALA A 16 0.21 -26.42 2.30
C ALA A 16 0.84 -26.81 3.65
N LEU A 17 1.20 -25.85 4.51
CA LEU A 17 1.90 -26.08 5.77
C LEU A 17 0.92 -26.40 6.90
N LYS A 18 1.22 -27.44 7.71
CA LYS A 18 0.52 -27.69 8.98
C LYS A 18 1.18 -26.89 10.09
N GLU A 19 0.40 -26.08 10.76
CA GLU A 19 0.89 -25.34 11.92
C GLU A 19 1.21 -26.28 13.10
N GLN A 20 2.47 -26.30 13.53
CA GLN A 20 2.93 -27.11 14.66
C GLN A 20 2.93 -26.28 15.95
N LEU A 21 1.96 -26.53 16.83
CA LEU A 21 1.82 -25.79 18.09
C LEU A 21 3.06 -25.90 19.01
N SER A 22 3.71 -27.06 19.04
CA SER A 22 4.94 -27.27 19.83
C SER A 22 6.11 -26.46 19.29
N TRP A 23 6.27 -26.40 17.96
CA TRP A 23 7.29 -25.57 17.33
C TRP A 23 7.01 -24.10 17.60
N TRP A 24 5.76 -23.66 17.38
CA TRP A 24 5.32 -22.28 17.60
C TRP A 24 5.59 -21.81 19.03
N ASN A 25 5.20 -22.58 20.04
CA ASN A 25 5.41 -22.19 21.44
C ASN A 25 6.89 -22.01 21.81
N ASN A 26 7.80 -22.73 21.14
CA ASN A 26 9.24 -22.60 21.37
C ASN A 26 9.86 -21.39 20.67
N HIS A 27 9.26 -20.91 19.58
CA HIS A 27 9.83 -19.85 18.72
C HIS A 27 9.08 -18.52 18.82
N VAL A 28 7.92 -18.47 19.47
CA VAL A 28 7.20 -17.20 19.77
C VAL A 28 7.64 -16.58 21.09
N GLY A 29 8.33 -17.33 21.94
CA GLY A 29 8.94 -16.79 23.16
C GLY A 29 10.06 -15.77 22.90
N THR A 30 10.69 -15.79 21.72
CA THR A 30 11.66 -14.79 21.27
C THR A 30 10.99 -13.53 20.72
N THR A 31 9.64 -13.52 20.59
CA THR A 31 8.87 -12.41 20.00
C THR A 31 7.97 -11.62 20.98
N LEU A 32 8.22 -11.64 22.30
CA LEU A 32 7.49 -10.80 23.27
C LEU A 32 8.32 -9.61 23.76
N THR A 33 7.89 -8.39 23.43
CA THR A 33 8.28 -7.20 24.21
C THR A 33 7.62 -7.28 25.60
N PRO A 34 8.25 -6.75 26.68
CA PRO A 34 7.70 -6.81 28.05
C PRO A 34 6.32 -6.15 28.22
N THR A 35 5.84 -5.42 27.20
CA THR A 35 4.68 -4.52 27.28
C THR A 35 3.36 -5.07 26.74
N ASN A 36 3.31 -6.23 26.06
CA ASN A 36 2.03 -6.79 25.58
C ASN A 36 1.85 -8.26 25.97
N LYS A 37 1.18 -8.48 27.11
CA LYS A 37 0.70 -9.79 27.58
C LYS A 37 -0.67 -10.14 26.98
N THR A 38 -0.81 -10.09 25.66
CA THR A 38 -1.98 -10.69 24.99
C THR A 38 -1.51 -11.90 24.24
N ILE A 39 -1.73 -13.07 24.86
CA ILE A 39 -1.59 -14.37 24.20
C ILE A 39 -2.61 -14.38 23.06
N PRO A 40 -2.21 -14.61 21.79
CA PRO A 40 -3.15 -14.70 20.68
C PRO A 40 -4.19 -15.80 20.97
N THR A 41 -5.46 -15.44 20.93
CA THR A 41 -6.60 -16.34 21.15
C THR A 41 -6.68 -17.39 20.05
N GLN A 42 -6.19 -18.61 20.35
CA GLN A 42 -6.52 -19.97 19.83
C GLN A 42 -6.75 -20.24 18.32
N SER A 43 -6.69 -19.26 17.44
CA SER A 43 -6.42 -19.43 16.01
C SER A 43 -5.01 -18.90 15.82
N MET A 44 -3.99 -19.74 15.62
CA MET A 44 -2.66 -19.17 15.38
C MET A 44 -2.72 -18.31 14.11
N ALA A 45 -2.06 -17.17 14.14
CA ALA A 45 -2.05 -16.23 13.04
C ALA A 45 -1.26 -16.86 11.89
N GLY A 46 -1.92 -17.63 11.02
CA GLY A 46 -1.24 -18.50 10.04
C GLY A 46 -0.25 -17.78 9.11
N GLN A 47 -0.41 -16.47 8.93
CA GLN A 47 0.58 -15.63 8.26
C GLN A 47 1.87 -15.49 9.08
N HIS A 48 1.75 -15.17 10.37
CA HIS A 48 2.87 -15.07 11.30
C HIS A 48 3.57 -16.42 11.48
N TYR A 49 2.83 -17.52 11.70
CA TYR A 49 3.43 -18.85 11.76
C TYR A 49 4.28 -19.14 10.52
N THR A 50 3.70 -18.97 9.33
CA THR A 50 4.38 -19.30 8.07
C THR A 50 5.64 -18.46 7.88
N VAL A 51 5.55 -17.13 8.04
CA VAL A 51 6.70 -16.25 7.86
C VAL A 51 7.81 -16.56 8.87
N LEU A 52 7.46 -16.76 10.14
CA LEU A 52 8.43 -17.08 11.18
C LEU A 52 9.05 -18.46 10.94
N ARG A 53 8.26 -19.45 10.50
CA ARG A 53 8.77 -20.80 10.18
C ARG A 53 9.77 -20.77 9.03
N LEU A 54 9.54 -19.95 8.01
CA LEU A 54 10.42 -19.82 6.86
C LEU A 54 11.69 -19.00 7.13
N LEU A 55 11.64 -18.03 8.05
CA LEU A 55 12.75 -17.08 8.26
C LEU A 55 13.52 -17.27 9.58
N SER A 56 12.98 -17.95 10.59
CA SER A 56 13.60 -18.09 11.94
C SER A 56 15.05 -18.55 11.89
N TRP A 57 15.35 -19.61 11.13
CA TRP A 57 16.71 -20.14 10.97
C TRP A 57 17.73 -19.14 10.39
N LEU A 58 17.27 -18.08 9.70
CA LEU A 58 18.10 -16.96 9.26
C LEU A 58 18.17 -15.87 10.34
N ILE A 59 17.03 -15.52 10.92
CA ILE A 59 16.93 -14.42 11.89
C ILE A 59 17.70 -14.73 13.19
N ASP A 60 17.76 -16.00 13.57
CA ASP A 60 18.43 -16.47 14.78
C ASP A 60 19.97 -16.55 14.63
N ARG A 61 20.52 -16.17 13.47
CA ARG A 61 21.96 -16.17 13.25
C ARG A 61 22.61 -14.90 13.79
N ASP A 62 23.79 -15.05 14.39
CA ASP A 62 24.57 -13.94 14.95
C ASP A 62 25.03 -12.91 13.89
N ASP A 63 25.16 -13.33 12.63
CA ASP A 63 25.55 -12.48 11.50
C ASP A 63 24.38 -11.70 10.87
N ILE A 64 23.13 -11.94 11.29
CA ILE A 64 21.93 -11.24 10.84
C ILE A 64 21.38 -10.37 11.97
N THR A 65 21.78 -9.10 12.00
CA THR A 65 21.31 -8.13 13.00
C THR A 65 20.86 -6.81 12.38
N ASP A 66 20.02 -6.07 13.10
CA ASP A 66 19.61 -4.71 12.73
C ASP A 66 20.80 -3.73 12.80
N ARG A 67 20.57 -2.47 12.41
CA ARG A 67 21.60 -1.41 12.44
C ARG A 67 22.17 -1.12 13.84
N LYS A 68 21.55 -1.65 14.91
CA LYS A 68 21.94 -1.51 16.31
C LYS A 68 22.54 -2.81 16.87
N GLY A 69 22.77 -3.82 16.03
CA GLY A 69 23.30 -5.13 16.45
C GLY A 69 22.29 -5.98 17.21
N LYS A 70 20.99 -5.75 17.05
CA LYS A 70 19.92 -6.54 17.67
C LYS A 70 19.34 -7.55 16.69
N VAL A 71 18.82 -8.66 17.22
CA VAL A 71 18.10 -9.69 16.46
C VAL A 71 16.90 -9.07 15.74
N LEU A 72 16.63 -9.49 14.50
CA LEU A 72 15.44 -9.05 13.77
C LEU A 72 14.19 -9.67 14.41
N PHE A 73 13.06 -8.97 14.29
CA PHE A 73 11.83 -9.37 14.92
C PHE A 73 10.68 -9.36 13.92
N ILE A 74 9.85 -10.40 13.98
CA ILE A 74 8.66 -10.56 13.14
C ILE A 74 7.46 -10.64 14.07
N ASP A 75 6.60 -9.63 14.05
CA ASP A 75 5.25 -9.70 14.63
C ASP A 75 4.20 -9.98 13.55
N ASP A 76 2.94 -10.08 13.99
CA ASP A 76 1.78 -10.23 13.12
C ASP A 76 1.71 -9.15 12.03
N SER A 77 2.10 -7.90 12.33
CA SER A 77 2.06 -6.81 11.36
C SER A 77 3.12 -6.99 10.28
N VAL A 78 4.36 -7.30 10.68
CA VAL A 78 5.47 -7.56 9.77
C VAL A 78 5.18 -8.78 8.90
N ALA A 79 4.73 -9.89 9.50
CA ALA A 79 4.39 -11.09 8.78
C ALA A 79 3.26 -10.86 7.76
N SER A 80 2.21 -10.16 8.17
CA SER A 80 1.11 -9.82 7.26
C SER A 80 1.58 -8.95 6.10
N LYS A 81 2.42 -7.95 6.37
CA LYS A 81 2.98 -7.08 5.32
C LYS A 81 3.89 -7.84 4.34
N LEU A 82 4.70 -8.78 4.83
CA LEU A 82 5.57 -9.60 4.00
C LEU A 82 4.76 -10.53 3.08
N ILE A 83 3.77 -11.26 3.62
CA ILE A 83 2.89 -12.11 2.80
C ILE A 83 2.09 -11.30 1.79
N ASN A 84 1.60 -10.12 2.18
CA ASN A 84 0.85 -9.23 1.32
C ASN A 84 1.74 -8.39 0.37
N GLN A 85 3.06 -8.62 0.38
CA GLN A 85 4.05 -7.96 -0.50
C GLN A 85 4.10 -6.43 -0.35
N THR A 86 3.65 -5.89 0.79
CA THR A 86 3.65 -4.44 1.07
C THR A 86 4.96 -3.97 1.69
N VAL A 87 5.83 -4.89 2.10
CA VAL A 87 7.20 -4.62 2.53
C VAL A 87 8.15 -5.66 1.97
N GLU A 88 9.35 -5.22 1.61
CA GLU A 88 10.43 -6.10 1.17
C GLU A 88 10.98 -6.96 2.31
N VAL A 89 11.59 -8.09 1.95
CA VAL A 89 12.43 -8.85 2.88
C VAL A 89 13.53 -7.93 3.42
N ASN A 90 13.83 -8.05 4.72
CA ASN A 90 14.84 -7.21 5.35
C ASN A 90 16.17 -7.31 4.61
N ALA A 91 16.72 -6.16 4.20
CA ALA A 91 17.93 -6.10 3.38
C ALA A 91 19.15 -6.81 3.98
N VAL A 92 19.21 -6.98 5.32
CA VAL A 92 20.29 -7.75 5.97
C VAL A 92 20.17 -9.24 5.65
N ILE A 93 18.96 -9.80 5.66
CA ILE A 93 18.69 -11.18 5.28
C ILE A 93 19.05 -11.38 3.80
N VAL A 94 18.61 -10.47 2.92
CA VAL A 94 18.89 -10.53 1.48
C VAL A 94 20.40 -10.50 1.20
N LYS A 95 21.14 -9.58 1.83
CA LYS A 95 22.59 -9.50 1.69
C LYS A 95 23.29 -10.78 2.13
N ARG A 96 22.81 -11.39 3.22
CA ARG A 96 23.40 -12.63 3.71
C ARG A 96 23.15 -13.79 2.75
N ILE A 97 21.95 -13.90 2.16
CA ILE A 97 21.66 -14.92 1.15
C ILE A 97 22.55 -14.73 -0.10
N GLN A 98 22.81 -13.48 -0.49
CA GLN A 98 23.64 -13.15 -1.65
C GLN A 98 25.13 -13.53 -1.51
N GLU A 99 25.60 -13.94 -0.33
CA GLU A 99 26.94 -14.52 -0.15
C GLU A 99 27.08 -15.91 -0.80
N GLY A 100 25.96 -16.62 -1.01
CA GLY A 100 25.91 -17.84 -1.83
C GLY A 100 26.44 -19.10 -1.13
N ASP A 101 26.50 -19.12 0.20
CA ASP A 101 27.01 -20.25 1.02
C ASP A 101 25.93 -20.89 1.92
N LEU A 102 24.65 -20.57 1.68
CA LEU A 102 23.52 -21.03 2.51
C LEU A 102 22.75 -22.23 1.95
N ASP A 103 23.10 -22.75 0.76
CA ASP A 103 22.33 -23.78 0.08
C ASP A 103 22.15 -25.05 0.94
N ASP A 104 23.22 -25.54 1.57
CA ASP A 104 23.17 -26.73 2.43
C ASP A 104 22.34 -26.49 3.70
N ALA A 105 22.44 -25.29 4.29
CA ALA A 105 21.68 -24.92 5.47
C ALA A 105 20.19 -24.80 5.15
N ALA A 106 19.85 -24.15 4.02
CA ALA A 106 18.48 -24.05 3.53
C ALA A 106 17.90 -25.43 3.23
N LEU A 107 18.65 -26.31 2.57
CA LEU A 107 18.20 -27.68 2.29
C LEU A 107 17.92 -28.45 3.60
N ALA A 108 18.80 -28.34 4.59
CA ALA A 108 18.59 -29.00 5.88
C ALA A 108 17.31 -28.53 6.56
N GLU A 109 17.04 -27.22 6.53
CA GLU A 109 15.83 -26.63 7.10
C GLU A 109 14.56 -27.04 6.33
N PHE A 110 14.59 -26.99 5.00
CA PHE A 110 13.45 -27.34 4.18
C PHE A 110 13.13 -28.84 4.19
N LYS A 111 14.09 -29.71 4.50
CA LYS A 111 13.81 -31.12 4.83
C LYS A 111 12.98 -31.28 6.10
N ASP A 112 13.07 -30.34 7.05
CA ASP A 112 12.23 -30.36 8.24
C ASP A 112 10.84 -29.77 7.94
N ILE A 113 10.79 -28.62 7.25
CA ILE A 113 9.55 -28.00 6.78
C ILE A 113 8.74 -28.97 5.91
N GLU A 114 9.38 -29.77 5.06
CA GLU A 114 8.72 -30.79 4.22
C GLU A 114 7.87 -31.77 5.05
N LYS A 115 8.33 -32.15 6.25
CA LYS A 115 7.59 -33.05 7.15
C LYS A 115 6.34 -32.41 7.73
N GLU A 116 6.31 -31.08 7.77
CA GLU A 116 5.17 -30.29 8.25
C GLU A 116 4.12 -30.06 7.15
N LEU A 117 4.37 -30.46 5.90
CA LEU A 117 3.41 -30.28 4.82
C LEU A 117 2.18 -31.20 4.95
N ILE A 118 1.04 -30.72 4.45
CA ILE A 118 -0.16 -31.49 4.23
C ILE A 118 0.05 -32.36 3.00
N GLU A 119 0.15 -33.68 3.20
CA GLU A 119 0.41 -34.68 2.14
C GLU A 119 -0.47 -34.48 0.90
N TYR A 120 -1.78 -34.27 1.10
CA TYR A 120 -2.74 -34.06 0.00
C TYR A 120 -2.62 -32.70 -0.70
N LYS A 121 -1.82 -31.77 -0.17
CA LYS A 121 -1.57 -30.44 -0.74
C LYS A 121 -0.22 -30.32 -1.44
N VAL A 122 0.64 -31.34 -1.37
CA VAL A 122 1.97 -31.31 -2.01
C VAL A 122 1.88 -31.13 -3.53
N ASN A 123 0.91 -31.77 -4.19
CA ASN A 123 0.70 -31.59 -5.63
C ASN A 123 0.25 -30.17 -5.96
N ASP A 124 -0.72 -29.63 -5.21
CA ASP A 124 -1.21 -28.25 -5.37
C ASP A 124 -0.06 -27.25 -5.17
N LEU A 125 0.75 -27.45 -4.11
CA LEU A 125 1.95 -26.65 -3.82
C LEU A 125 2.95 -26.67 -4.99
N LEU A 126 3.29 -27.86 -5.51
CA LEU A 126 4.21 -27.98 -6.64
C LEU A 126 3.67 -27.28 -7.89
N GLN A 127 2.39 -27.45 -8.20
CA GLN A 127 1.77 -26.80 -9.37
C GLN A 127 1.77 -25.27 -9.22
N GLU A 128 1.35 -24.76 -8.06
CA GLU A 128 1.32 -23.32 -7.81
C GLU A 128 2.73 -22.70 -7.83
N MET A 129 3.73 -23.38 -7.27
CA MET A 129 5.12 -22.92 -7.32
C MET A 129 5.70 -23.00 -8.74
N HIS A 130 5.36 -24.04 -9.50
CA HIS A 130 5.72 -24.16 -10.90
C HIS A 130 5.20 -22.96 -11.69
N ASP A 131 3.91 -22.64 -11.55
CA ASP A 131 3.27 -21.55 -12.29
C ASP A 131 3.85 -20.19 -11.89
N LEU A 132 4.13 -19.97 -10.59
CA LEU A 132 4.83 -18.77 -10.11
C LEU A 132 6.20 -18.55 -10.76
N ILE A 133 6.97 -19.62 -11.00
CA ILE A 133 8.29 -19.53 -11.65
C ILE A 133 8.13 -19.40 -13.17
N GLN A 134 7.26 -20.22 -13.76
CA GLN A 134 7.09 -20.33 -15.20
C GLN A 134 6.53 -19.05 -15.81
N ASP A 135 5.56 -18.42 -15.15
CA ASP A 135 4.83 -17.27 -15.67
C ASP A 135 5.49 -15.92 -15.33
N ASP A 136 6.53 -15.91 -14.49
CA ASP A 136 7.23 -14.67 -14.13
C ASP A 136 8.15 -14.18 -15.26
N PRO A 137 7.89 -13.01 -15.88
CA PRO A 137 8.70 -12.52 -16.99
C PRO A 137 10.09 -12.03 -16.57
N GLU A 138 10.34 -11.76 -15.28
CA GLU A 138 11.64 -11.28 -14.80
C GLU A 138 12.59 -12.38 -14.37
N VAL A 139 12.09 -13.60 -14.18
CA VAL A 139 12.96 -14.76 -13.93
C VAL A 139 13.61 -15.16 -15.25
N SER A 140 14.94 -15.16 -15.29
CA SER A 140 15.67 -15.53 -16.51
C SER A 140 15.36 -16.97 -16.94
N ALA A 141 15.39 -17.25 -18.25
CA ALA A 141 15.13 -18.59 -18.77
C ALA A 141 16.07 -19.66 -18.18
N ALA A 142 17.33 -19.31 -17.91
CA ALA A 142 18.28 -20.21 -17.26
C ALA A 142 17.84 -20.57 -15.84
N GLN A 143 17.43 -19.56 -15.06
CA GLN A 143 16.96 -19.77 -13.69
C GLN A 143 15.64 -20.57 -13.65
N LYS A 144 14.70 -20.30 -14.58
CA LYS A 144 13.47 -21.10 -14.72
C LYS A 144 13.81 -22.56 -14.95
N ASN A 145 14.69 -22.86 -15.89
CA ASN A 145 15.09 -24.22 -16.21
C ASN A 145 15.74 -24.93 -15.00
N GLU A 146 16.59 -24.22 -14.25
CA GLU A 146 17.25 -24.79 -13.07
C GLU A 146 16.25 -25.11 -11.96
N LEU A 147 15.36 -24.17 -11.60
CA LEU A 147 14.37 -24.38 -10.55
C LEU A 147 13.30 -25.41 -10.95
N LEU A 148 12.76 -25.33 -12.17
CA LEU A 148 11.69 -26.21 -12.64
C LEU A 148 12.17 -27.65 -12.86
N LEU A 149 13.47 -27.88 -13.12
CA LEU A 149 14.04 -29.23 -13.18
C LEU A 149 13.93 -29.97 -11.83
N LEU A 150 13.93 -29.21 -10.73
CA LEU A 150 13.76 -29.68 -9.35
C LEU A 150 12.29 -29.76 -8.92
N CYS A 151 11.33 -29.21 -9.68
CA CYS A 151 9.91 -29.14 -9.32
C CYS A 151 9.22 -30.52 -9.42
N LYS A 152 9.59 -31.43 -8.52
CA LYS A 152 9.16 -32.83 -8.44
C LYS A 152 9.06 -33.24 -6.97
N LYS A 153 8.29 -34.29 -6.68
CA LYS A 153 8.11 -34.79 -5.31
C LYS A 153 9.41 -35.32 -4.71
N GLU A 154 10.22 -36.00 -5.51
CA GLU A 154 11.47 -36.63 -5.07
C GLU A 154 12.54 -35.61 -4.67
N THR A 155 12.42 -34.38 -5.17
CA THR A 155 13.34 -33.27 -4.93
C THR A 155 12.68 -32.11 -4.21
N LEU A 156 11.56 -32.35 -3.52
CA LEU A 156 10.70 -31.30 -2.95
C LEU A 156 11.44 -30.35 -2.00
N ALA A 157 12.17 -30.88 -1.01
CA ALA A 157 12.95 -30.02 -0.11
C ALA A 157 13.98 -29.16 -0.84
N GLN A 158 14.70 -29.74 -1.82
CA GLN A 158 15.69 -29.00 -2.63
C GLN A 158 15.04 -27.94 -3.50
N PHE A 159 13.89 -28.25 -4.09
CA PHE A 159 13.12 -27.30 -4.88
C PHE A 159 12.65 -26.13 -4.03
N LEU A 160 12.04 -26.40 -2.88
CA LEU A 160 11.54 -25.36 -1.99
C LEU A 160 12.66 -24.52 -1.40
N SER A 161 13.80 -25.12 -1.01
CA SER A 161 14.95 -24.36 -0.48
C SER A 161 15.54 -23.42 -1.51
N ASN A 162 15.77 -23.91 -2.74
CA ASN A 162 16.37 -23.09 -3.80
C ASN A 162 15.40 -21.98 -4.23
N THR A 163 14.12 -22.32 -4.37
CA THR A 163 13.07 -21.35 -4.72
C THR A 163 12.92 -20.30 -3.63
N PHE A 164 12.99 -20.67 -2.35
CA PHE A 164 12.95 -19.75 -1.22
C PHE A 164 14.11 -18.76 -1.24
N LEU A 165 15.36 -19.24 -1.33
CA LEU A 165 16.55 -18.37 -1.34
C LEU A 165 16.49 -17.38 -2.51
N TYR A 166 16.09 -17.86 -3.68
CA TYR A 166 15.91 -17.02 -4.86
C TYR A 166 14.77 -16.01 -4.66
N ALA A 167 13.61 -16.44 -4.17
CA ALA A 167 12.44 -15.58 -3.92
C ALA A 167 12.71 -14.49 -2.87
N CYS A 168 13.55 -14.74 -1.87
CA CYS A 168 14.00 -13.72 -0.91
C CYS A 168 14.86 -12.62 -1.55
N CYS A 169 15.54 -12.91 -2.66
CA CYS A 169 16.38 -11.95 -3.37
C CYS A 169 15.62 -11.13 -4.42
N LEU A 170 14.42 -11.58 -4.80
CA LEU A 170 13.55 -10.85 -5.69
C LEU A 170 12.84 -9.76 -4.92
N LYS A 171 12.82 -8.56 -5.51
CA LYS A 171 11.98 -7.48 -5.00
C LYS A 171 10.52 -7.91 -5.12
N ASN A 172 9.70 -7.50 -4.16
CA ASN A 172 8.30 -7.40 -4.45
C ASN A 172 8.19 -6.46 -5.65
N LYS A 173 7.59 -6.90 -6.74
CA LYS A 173 6.83 -5.91 -7.49
C LYS A 173 5.74 -5.53 -6.53
N LEU A 174 5.63 -4.24 -6.24
CA LEU A 174 4.32 -3.71 -5.89
C LEU A 174 3.38 -4.44 -6.84
N ARG A 175 2.34 -5.08 -6.30
CA ARG A 175 1.16 -5.30 -7.10
C ARG A 175 0.82 -3.91 -7.63
N SER A 176 1.35 -3.51 -8.80
CA SER A 176 0.62 -2.69 -9.73
C SER A 176 -0.63 -3.51 -9.89
N VAL A 177 -1.63 -3.13 -9.09
CA VAL A 177 -2.63 -4.03 -8.56
C VAL A 177 -3.02 -5.00 -9.66
N ASP A 178 -2.58 -6.25 -9.52
CA ASP A 178 -2.63 -7.18 -10.64
C ASP A 178 -4.02 -7.79 -10.61
N LEU A 179 -4.92 -7.12 -11.33
CA LEU A 179 -6.37 -7.19 -11.18
C LEU A 179 -7.05 -8.01 -12.24
N ASP A 180 -6.34 -8.98 -12.80
CA ASP A 180 -6.88 -9.84 -13.86
C ASP A 180 -7.56 -11.11 -13.35
N SER A 181 -8.05 -11.12 -12.10
CA SER A 181 -9.06 -12.13 -11.73
C SER A 181 -10.01 -11.74 -10.60
N ASN A 182 -9.94 -10.51 -10.06
CA ASN A 182 -10.73 -10.17 -8.88
C ASN A 182 -11.15 -8.71 -8.94
N ASP A 183 -12.45 -8.49 -8.93
CA ASP A 183 -13.16 -7.22 -8.83
C ASP A 183 -12.74 -6.32 -7.64
N GLY A 184 -11.78 -6.76 -6.83
CA GLY A 184 -11.25 -6.11 -5.63
C GLY A 184 -10.79 -4.67 -5.83
N TRP A 185 -10.16 -4.33 -6.97
CA TRP A 185 -9.82 -2.93 -7.20
C TRP A 185 -11.00 -2.05 -7.52
N LEU A 186 -11.95 -2.57 -8.30
CA LEU A 186 -13.18 -1.85 -8.61
C LEU A 186 -13.97 -1.65 -7.31
N ILE A 187 -13.91 -2.60 -6.38
CA ILE A 187 -14.43 -2.45 -5.02
C ILE A 187 -13.64 -1.38 -4.26
N HIS A 188 -12.30 -1.40 -4.30
CA HIS A 188 -11.47 -0.45 -3.55
C HIS A 188 -11.62 0.99 -4.06
N ILE A 189 -11.49 1.22 -5.37
CA ILE A 189 -11.52 2.54 -6.00
C ILE A 189 -12.90 3.20 -5.98
N SER A 190 -13.93 2.40 -5.73
CA SER A 190 -15.32 2.83 -5.53
C SER A 190 -15.71 2.94 -4.05
N ASP A 191 -14.77 2.73 -3.12
CA ASP A 191 -15.02 2.70 -1.68
C ASP A 191 -16.14 1.71 -1.29
N ASN A 192 -16.14 0.54 -1.94
CA ASN A 192 -17.17 -0.50 -1.85
C ASN A 192 -18.59 0.01 -2.11
N THR A 193 -18.75 1.14 -2.82
CA THR A 193 -20.02 1.82 -3.03
C THR A 193 -20.37 1.83 -4.51
N CYS A 194 -21.60 1.49 -4.86
CA CYS A 194 -22.03 1.45 -6.25
C CYS A 194 -21.91 2.84 -6.92
N PRO A 195 -21.19 2.97 -8.05
CA PRO A 195 -20.95 4.27 -8.69
C PRO A 195 -22.16 4.81 -9.45
N ILE A 196 -23.26 4.05 -9.52
CA ILE A 196 -24.50 4.49 -10.18
C ILE A 196 -25.45 5.16 -9.19
N CYS A 197 -25.69 4.53 -8.03
CA CYS A 197 -26.61 5.03 -7.02
C CYS A 197 -25.94 5.69 -5.83
N HIS A 198 -24.61 5.54 -5.67
CA HIS A 198 -23.81 6.07 -4.55
C HIS A 198 -24.35 5.70 -3.16
N THR A 199 -25.13 4.62 -3.06
CA THR A 199 -25.86 4.25 -1.84
C THR A 199 -25.65 2.78 -1.47
N ASN A 200 -25.75 1.87 -2.44
CA ASN A 200 -25.65 0.44 -2.17
C ASN A 200 -24.19 -0.02 -2.16
N ASN A 201 -23.84 -0.86 -1.20
CA ASN A 201 -22.53 -1.49 -1.17
C ASN A 201 -22.40 -2.53 -2.28
N LEU A 202 -21.18 -2.70 -2.78
CA LEU A 202 -20.85 -3.73 -3.76
C LEU A 202 -20.65 -5.08 -3.07
N THR A 203 -20.11 -5.11 -1.86
CA THR A 203 -19.90 -6.35 -1.09
C THR A 203 -20.31 -6.20 0.38
N ILE A 204 -20.62 -7.33 1.03
CA ILE A 204 -20.81 -7.43 2.48
C ILE A 204 -19.97 -8.59 3.02
N GLY A 205 -19.20 -8.31 4.08
CA GLY A 205 -18.45 -9.33 4.80
C GLY A 205 -19.26 -9.98 5.94
N TYR A 206 -19.14 -11.29 6.07
CA TYR A 206 -19.60 -12.10 7.20
C TYR A 206 -18.41 -12.92 7.73
N GLY A 207 -17.74 -12.40 8.76
CA GLY A 207 -16.53 -13.03 9.30
C GLY A 207 -15.43 -13.12 8.25
N THR A 208 -15.06 -14.34 7.84
CA THR A 208 -14.04 -14.59 6.80
C THR A 208 -14.60 -14.68 5.38
N SER A 209 -15.92 -14.63 5.20
CA SER A 209 -16.56 -14.73 3.88
C SER A 209 -17.06 -13.37 3.39
N THR A 210 -16.91 -13.11 2.09
CA THR A 210 -17.42 -11.89 1.45
C THR A 210 -18.48 -12.27 0.44
N THR A 211 -19.66 -11.68 0.54
CA THR A 211 -20.76 -11.84 -0.42
C THR A 211 -20.72 -10.70 -1.43
N ALA A 212 -20.69 -11.02 -2.71
CA ALA A 212 -20.87 -10.06 -3.80
C ALA A 212 -22.34 -9.65 -3.93
N LEU A 213 -22.59 -8.34 -3.97
CA LEU A 213 -23.88 -7.69 -4.19
C LEU A 213 -23.88 -6.82 -5.46
N TYR A 214 -22.96 -7.12 -6.37
CA TYR A 214 -22.77 -6.44 -7.63
C TYR A 214 -22.87 -7.40 -8.80
N ASP A 215 -23.11 -6.82 -9.98
CA ASP A 215 -22.93 -7.47 -11.27
C ASP A 215 -21.86 -6.66 -12.04
N PRO A 216 -20.86 -7.33 -12.66
CA PRO A 216 -19.89 -6.67 -13.52
C PRO A 216 -20.56 -6.27 -14.85
N VAL A 217 -20.22 -5.08 -15.34
CA VAL A 217 -20.58 -4.62 -16.68
C VAL A 217 -19.30 -4.46 -17.48
N GLU A 218 -19.19 -5.23 -18.56
CA GLU A 218 -18.10 -5.13 -19.52
C GLU A 218 -18.55 -4.34 -20.74
N PHE A 219 -17.79 -3.32 -21.08
CA PHE A 219 -18.08 -2.38 -22.16
C PHE A 219 -16.78 -1.94 -22.85
N SER A 220 -16.84 -1.55 -24.11
CA SER A 220 -15.68 -1.05 -24.82
C SER A 220 -15.43 0.42 -24.48
N GLU A 221 -14.15 0.82 -24.45
CA GLU A 221 -13.75 2.21 -24.20
C GLU A 221 -14.41 3.18 -25.20
N THR A 222 -14.53 2.74 -26.45
CA THR A 222 -15.30 3.38 -27.51
C THR A 222 -16.11 2.32 -28.26
N PRO A 223 -17.24 2.67 -28.90
CA PRO A 223 -18.12 1.69 -29.58
C PRO A 223 -17.41 0.78 -30.59
N ASP A 224 -16.28 1.22 -31.15
CA ASP A 224 -15.49 0.49 -32.15
C ASP A 224 -14.22 -0.20 -31.58
N SER A 225 -13.95 -0.06 -30.27
CA SER A 225 -12.77 -0.67 -29.64
C SER A 225 -12.97 -2.15 -29.34
N ASN A 226 -11.91 -2.94 -29.50
CA ASN A 226 -11.86 -4.34 -29.09
C ASN A 226 -11.40 -4.51 -27.62
N GLU A 227 -10.89 -3.45 -27.00
CA GLU A 227 -10.50 -3.47 -25.59
C GLU A 227 -11.74 -3.30 -24.71
N MET A 228 -11.94 -4.26 -23.80
CA MET A 228 -13.09 -4.33 -22.92
C MET A 228 -12.71 -3.84 -21.52
N GLU A 229 -13.39 -2.81 -21.08
CA GLU A 229 -13.31 -2.26 -19.74
C GLU A 229 -14.38 -2.84 -18.84
N ARG A 230 -14.16 -2.78 -17.52
CA ARG A 230 -15.06 -3.36 -16.53
C ARG A 230 -15.38 -2.39 -15.41
N ILE A 231 -16.66 -2.32 -15.03
CA ILE A 231 -17.15 -1.62 -13.82
C ILE A 231 -18.09 -2.54 -13.04
N LEU A 232 -18.08 -2.42 -11.72
CA LEU A 232 -19.05 -3.05 -10.85
C LEU A 232 -20.22 -2.14 -10.52
N ILE A 233 -21.44 -2.65 -10.67
CA ILE A 233 -22.64 -1.95 -10.24
C ILE A 233 -23.48 -2.85 -9.36
N CYS A 234 -24.18 -2.29 -8.35
CA CYS A 234 -25.01 -3.12 -7.47
C CYS A 234 -26.11 -3.84 -8.27
N VAL A 235 -26.52 -5.02 -7.80
CA VAL A 235 -27.58 -5.84 -8.43
C VAL A 235 -28.87 -5.06 -8.70
N THR A 236 -29.20 -4.08 -7.85
CA THR A 236 -30.39 -3.23 -8.00
C THR A 236 -30.25 -2.27 -9.19
N CYS A 237 -29.07 -1.69 -9.39
CA CYS A 237 -28.79 -0.82 -10.54
C CYS A 237 -28.70 -1.64 -11.83
N TYR A 238 -28.08 -2.82 -11.77
CA TYR A 238 -27.99 -3.72 -12.91
C TYR A 238 -29.37 -4.19 -13.43
N ARG A 239 -30.30 -4.48 -12.51
CA ARG A 239 -31.65 -4.99 -12.84
C ARG A 239 -32.61 -3.96 -13.44
N LYS A 240 -32.39 -2.65 -13.26
CA LYS A 240 -33.27 -1.57 -13.76
C LYS A 240 -33.22 -1.36 -15.30
N GLU A 241 -32.78 -2.38 -16.04
CA GLU A 241 -32.73 -2.51 -17.51
C GLU A 241 -31.85 -1.54 -18.32
N ASN A 242 -31.11 -0.63 -17.67
CA ASN A 242 -30.25 0.31 -18.39
C ASN A 242 -28.76 -0.05 -18.35
N TYR A 243 -28.33 -1.30 -18.18
CA TYR A 243 -26.89 -1.63 -18.24
C TYR A 243 -26.59 -2.99 -18.90
N LYS A 244 -27.62 -3.68 -19.39
CA LYS A 244 -27.48 -4.93 -20.15
C LYS A 244 -27.38 -4.61 -21.64
N LYS A 245 -26.61 -5.40 -22.39
CA LYS A 245 -26.57 -5.29 -23.86
C LYS A 245 -27.98 -5.43 -24.44
N GLY A 246 -28.31 -4.57 -25.40
CA GLY A 246 -29.58 -4.61 -26.12
C GLY A 246 -29.70 -5.85 -27.03
N LYS A 247 -30.90 -6.10 -27.55
CA LYS A 247 -31.10 -7.16 -28.55
C LYS A 247 -30.24 -6.87 -29.78
N GLY A 248 -29.37 -7.81 -30.15
CA GLY A 248 -28.45 -7.65 -31.27
C GLY A 248 -27.06 -7.10 -30.90
N GLY A 249 -26.76 -6.96 -29.59
CA GLY A 249 -25.45 -6.50 -29.13
C GLY A 249 -25.29 -4.98 -29.14
N SER A 250 -26.37 -4.22 -29.36
CA SER A 250 -26.34 -2.76 -29.32
C SER A 250 -26.04 -2.25 -27.91
N GLU A 251 -25.19 -1.24 -27.83
CA GLU A 251 -24.81 -0.59 -26.59
C GLU A 251 -25.93 0.33 -26.08
N PRO A 252 -26.30 0.24 -24.79
CA PRO A 252 -27.20 1.20 -24.16
C PRO A 252 -26.57 2.61 -24.07
N GLU A 253 -27.38 3.66 -24.19
CA GLU A 253 -26.94 5.06 -23.99
C GLU A 253 -26.28 5.29 -22.61
N SER A 254 -26.75 4.58 -21.61
CA SER A 254 -26.23 4.59 -20.24
C SER A 254 -24.79 4.11 -20.09
N TRP A 255 -24.22 3.42 -21.09
CA TRP A 255 -22.81 3.04 -21.09
C TRP A 255 -21.88 4.25 -21.20
N GLU A 256 -22.36 5.38 -21.73
CA GLU A 256 -21.57 6.62 -21.73
C GLU A 256 -21.27 7.09 -20.29
N LYS A 257 -22.21 6.87 -19.36
CA LYS A 257 -21.97 7.11 -17.94
C LYS A 257 -20.90 6.15 -17.37
N LEU A 258 -20.88 4.89 -17.80
CA LEU A 258 -19.87 3.92 -17.37
C LEU A 258 -18.48 4.31 -17.87
N ARG A 259 -18.34 4.72 -19.12
CA ARG A 259 -17.07 5.23 -19.67
C ARG A 259 -16.54 6.40 -18.87
N LYS A 260 -17.41 7.34 -18.51
CA LYS A 260 -17.02 8.48 -17.65
C LYS A 260 -16.52 8.01 -16.28
N ILE A 261 -17.26 7.11 -15.62
CA ILE A 261 -16.86 6.55 -14.32
C ILE A 261 -15.51 5.84 -14.42
N TYR A 262 -15.28 5.07 -15.48
CA TYR A 262 -14.02 4.35 -15.66
C TYR A 262 -12.85 5.30 -15.87
N LYS A 263 -13.04 6.35 -16.69
CA LYS A 263 -12.04 7.41 -16.84
C LYS A 263 -11.75 8.10 -15.52
N ASP A 264 -12.77 8.37 -14.71
CA ASP A 264 -12.59 8.93 -13.36
C ASP A 264 -11.80 7.96 -12.44
N TYR A 265 -11.99 6.64 -12.57
CA TYR A 265 -11.21 5.62 -11.84
C TYR A 265 -9.75 5.59 -12.30
N MET A 266 -9.50 5.56 -13.61
CA MET A 266 -8.14 5.60 -14.16
C MET A 266 -7.40 6.86 -13.70
N LEU A 267 -8.06 8.02 -13.76
CA LEU A 267 -7.48 9.26 -13.27
C LEU A 267 -7.15 9.20 -11.77
N LYS A 268 -8.04 8.65 -10.93
CA LYS A 268 -7.75 8.43 -9.49
C LYS A 268 -6.54 7.54 -9.28
N GLN A 269 -6.41 6.47 -10.07
CA GLN A 269 -5.28 5.55 -9.99
C GLN A 269 -3.97 6.22 -10.40
N GLU A 270 -3.96 7.00 -11.47
CA GLU A 270 -2.79 7.78 -11.89
C GLU A 270 -2.36 8.77 -10.80
N ILE A 271 -3.32 9.45 -10.16
CA ILE A 271 -3.04 10.38 -9.06
C ILE A 271 -2.46 9.65 -7.84
N GLU A 272 -3.02 8.49 -7.48
CA GLU A 272 -2.50 7.70 -6.36
C GLU A 272 -1.08 7.21 -6.63
N GLN A 273 -0.78 6.80 -7.86
CA GLN A 273 0.58 6.45 -8.26
C GLN A 273 1.56 7.62 -8.12
N VAL A 274 1.15 8.85 -8.43
CA VAL A 274 1.98 10.04 -8.18
C VAL A 274 2.31 10.14 -6.69
N PHE A 275 1.34 9.94 -5.80
CA PHE A 275 1.59 9.97 -4.35
C PHE A 275 2.50 8.83 -3.87
N GLU A 276 2.33 7.62 -4.39
CA GLU A 276 3.17 6.46 -4.04
C GLU A 276 4.63 6.62 -4.50
N ASN A 277 4.83 7.22 -5.68
CA ASN A 277 6.16 7.43 -6.26
C ASN A 277 6.90 8.63 -5.64
N ASN A 278 6.18 9.56 -5.01
CA ASN A 278 6.76 10.73 -4.37
C ASN A 278 7.18 10.43 -2.92
N ASN A 279 8.46 10.62 -2.63
CA ASN A 279 8.99 10.47 -1.27
C ASN A 279 8.89 11.78 -0.48
N LEU A 280 8.33 11.74 0.73
CA LEU A 280 8.37 12.84 1.69
C LEU A 280 9.40 12.58 2.80
N ALA A 281 10.19 13.59 3.15
CA ALA A 281 11.21 13.47 4.19
C ALA A 281 10.58 13.13 5.55
N SER A 282 11.14 12.14 6.26
CA SER A 282 10.57 11.61 7.51
C SER A 282 10.44 12.64 8.63
N GLN A 283 11.17 13.76 8.54
CA GLN A 283 11.10 14.90 9.47
C GLN A 283 9.74 15.59 9.46
N ILE A 284 8.91 15.37 8.43
CA ILE A 284 7.52 15.84 8.45
C ILE A 284 6.76 15.29 9.67
N LYS A 285 7.13 14.09 10.15
CA LYS A 285 6.58 13.50 11.37
C LYS A 285 6.90 14.34 12.61
N ASP A 286 8.10 14.88 12.70
CA ASP A 286 8.52 15.71 13.84
C ASP A 286 7.68 17.00 13.90
N VAL A 287 7.39 17.58 12.74
CA VAL A 287 6.53 18.77 12.62
C VAL A 287 5.09 18.46 12.99
N LEU A 288 4.54 17.32 12.56
CA LEU A 288 3.18 16.91 12.92
C LEU A 288 3.05 16.58 14.41
N ASN A 289 4.07 16.00 15.03
CA ASN A 289 4.06 15.69 16.47
C ASN A 289 3.91 16.96 17.33
N GLU A 290 4.48 18.09 16.92
CA GLU A 290 4.33 19.40 17.58
C GLU A 290 2.92 20.03 17.43
N LEU A 291 2.05 19.41 16.62
CA LEU A 291 0.66 19.82 16.41
C LEU A 291 -0.37 18.84 16.99
N VAL A 292 0.06 17.67 17.50
CA VAL A 292 -0.83 16.63 18.06
C VAL A 292 -1.65 17.19 19.23
N GLU A 293 -1.03 18.01 20.06
CA GLU A 293 -1.74 18.82 21.05
C GLU A 293 -1.98 20.21 20.49
N LYS A 294 -3.23 20.69 20.57
CA LYS A 294 -3.58 22.05 20.13
C LYS A 294 -2.70 23.07 20.87
N PRO A 295 -1.91 23.90 20.17
CA PRO A 295 -1.12 24.94 20.81
C PRO A 295 -2.02 25.94 21.54
N LYS A 296 -1.55 26.46 22.67
CA LYS A 296 -2.25 27.53 23.41
C LYS A 296 -2.41 28.77 22.52
N ASP A 297 -3.51 29.49 22.69
CA ASP A 297 -3.82 30.70 21.91
C ASP A 297 -2.71 31.76 22.00
N GLU A 298 -2.03 31.86 23.14
CA GLU A 298 -0.87 32.74 23.35
C GLU A 298 0.31 32.37 22.44
N THR A 299 0.55 31.06 22.27
CA THR A 299 1.60 30.52 21.39
C THR A 299 1.26 30.77 19.92
N LEU A 300 -0.01 30.62 19.53
CA LEU A 300 -0.46 30.89 18.15
C LEU A 300 -0.35 32.37 17.77
N LYS A 301 -0.53 33.28 18.74
CA LYS A 301 -0.36 34.73 18.54
C LYS A 301 1.10 35.16 18.54
N LYS A 302 2.01 34.33 19.06
CA LYS A 302 3.44 34.63 19.12
C LYS A 302 3.97 34.80 17.69
N ASN A 303 4.67 35.90 17.45
CA ASN A 303 5.24 36.26 16.14
C ASN A 303 4.22 36.53 15.01
N ARG A 304 2.91 36.61 15.29
CA ARG A 304 1.87 36.99 14.30
C ARG A 304 1.77 38.53 14.22
N PRO A 305 2.06 39.16 13.06
CA PRO A 305 1.89 40.60 12.88
C PRO A 305 0.43 41.04 12.99
N GLU A 306 0.17 42.25 13.51
CA GLU A 306 -1.19 42.79 13.66
C GLU A 306 -1.91 42.97 12.30
N ASN A 307 -1.17 43.23 11.23
CA ASN A 307 -1.68 43.42 9.86
C ASN A 307 -1.61 42.15 9.00
N TRP A 308 -1.42 40.97 9.60
CA TRP A 308 -1.39 39.72 8.87
C TRP A 308 -2.74 39.36 8.25
N SER A 309 -2.69 38.86 7.02
CA SER A 309 -3.83 38.23 6.37
C SER A 309 -3.30 37.20 5.35
N PRO A 310 -3.87 35.98 5.30
CA PRO A 310 -3.52 34.95 4.30
C PRO A 310 -4.06 35.32 2.91
N LYS A 311 -3.42 36.29 2.25
CA LYS A 311 -3.85 36.84 0.96
C LYS A 311 -3.67 35.89 -0.23
N LYS A 312 -2.76 34.92 -0.12
CA LYS A 312 -2.38 34.04 -1.23
C LYS A 312 -3.37 32.89 -1.43
N VAL A 313 -4.08 32.47 -0.37
CA VAL A 313 -5.11 31.41 -0.48
C VAL A 313 -6.20 31.78 -1.49
N THR A 314 -6.72 33.02 -1.41
CA THR A 314 -7.79 33.49 -2.31
C THR A 314 -7.34 33.71 -3.75
N GLN A 315 -6.03 33.72 -4.02
CA GLN A 315 -5.45 33.83 -5.36
C GLN A 315 -5.14 32.47 -5.99
N LYS A 316 -5.21 31.39 -5.19
CA LYS A 316 -4.84 30.03 -5.59
C LYS A 316 -6.02 29.07 -5.68
N ILE A 317 -7.13 29.43 -5.05
CA ILE A 317 -8.35 28.61 -5.04
C ILE A 317 -9.40 29.29 -5.93
N LYS A 318 -9.98 28.50 -6.83
CA LYS A 318 -11.07 28.88 -7.74
C LYS A 318 -12.24 29.46 -6.92
N LYS A 319 -12.96 30.44 -7.46
CA LYS A 319 -14.04 31.15 -6.73
C LYS A 319 -15.18 30.22 -6.32
N GLU A 320 -15.43 29.20 -7.14
CA GLU A 320 -16.46 28.18 -6.92
C GLU A 320 -16.12 27.30 -5.70
N GLU A 321 -14.83 27.23 -5.33
CA GLU A 321 -14.30 26.46 -4.21
C GLU A 321 -14.22 27.27 -2.91
N TRP A 322 -15.20 28.14 -2.67
CA TRP A 322 -15.21 29.08 -1.56
C TRP A 322 -15.13 28.43 -0.16
N VAL A 323 -15.72 27.24 0.04
CA VAL A 323 -15.65 26.50 1.32
C VAL A 323 -14.22 26.04 1.60
N LEU A 324 -13.55 25.49 0.57
CA LEU A 324 -12.17 25.05 0.66
C LEU A 324 -11.26 26.26 0.92
N ALA A 325 -11.48 27.35 0.18
CA ALA A 325 -10.75 28.61 0.36
C ALA A 325 -10.88 29.15 1.79
N ASP A 326 -12.09 29.21 2.34
CA ASP A 326 -12.34 29.71 3.71
C ASP A 326 -11.69 28.81 4.77
N SER A 327 -11.77 27.49 4.59
CA SER A 327 -11.15 26.51 5.48
C SER A 327 -9.62 26.67 5.50
N ILE A 328 -8.99 26.70 4.32
CA ILE A 328 -7.53 26.91 4.20
C ILE A 328 -7.15 28.27 4.77
N LYS A 329 -7.93 29.32 4.50
CA LYS A 329 -7.69 30.67 4.98
C LYS A 329 -7.71 30.73 6.51
N SER A 330 -8.72 30.14 7.13
CA SER A 330 -8.87 30.07 8.60
C SER A 330 -7.69 29.33 9.25
N LEU A 331 -7.31 28.17 8.70
CA LEU A 331 -6.18 27.39 9.20
C LEU A 331 -4.83 28.13 9.00
N ALA A 332 -4.61 28.70 7.82
CA ALA A 332 -3.41 29.49 7.54
C ALA A 332 -3.34 30.74 8.42
N ASP A 333 -4.45 31.42 8.66
CA ASP A 333 -4.47 32.60 9.54
C ASP A 333 -4.09 32.26 10.98
N ALA A 334 -4.60 31.14 11.49
CA ALA A 334 -4.39 30.70 12.87
C ALA A 334 -3.01 30.07 13.11
N TYR A 335 -2.52 29.23 12.19
CA TYR A 335 -1.38 28.35 12.47
C TYR A 335 -0.10 28.71 11.71
N TYR A 336 -0.12 29.60 10.72
CA TYR A 336 1.02 29.80 9.81
C TYR A 336 2.33 30.13 10.54
N PHE A 337 2.33 31.11 11.44
CA PHE A 337 3.54 31.51 12.16
C PHE A 337 4.02 30.47 13.16
N TYR A 338 3.10 29.71 13.75
CA TYR A 338 3.44 28.61 14.64
C TYR A 338 4.15 27.49 13.87
N VAL A 339 3.53 26.99 12.80
CA VAL A 339 4.10 25.94 11.95
C VAL A 339 5.45 26.37 11.40
N ARG A 340 5.57 27.62 10.94
CA ARG A 340 6.84 28.19 10.50
C ARG A 340 7.90 28.15 11.61
N SER A 341 7.55 28.53 12.83
CA SER A 341 8.49 28.50 13.96
C SER A 341 8.91 27.08 14.35
N VAL A 342 8.04 26.08 14.16
CA VAL A 342 8.37 24.66 14.34
C VAL A 342 9.38 24.21 13.28
N PHE A 343 9.18 24.58 12.02
CA PHE A 343 10.17 24.30 10.98
C PHE A 343 11.52 24.99 11.25
N GLU A 344 11.51 26.26 11.69
CA GLU A 344 12.71 27.02 12.02
C GLU A 344 13.46 26.44 13.23
N SER A 345 12.76 25.91 14.25
CA SER A 345 13.40 25.29 15.41
C SER A 345 14.01 23.92 15.10
N LEU A 346 13.43 23.20 14.12
CA LEU A 346 13.92 21.90 13.65
C LEU A 346 15.10 22.02 12.66
N ASP A 347 15.28 23.18 12.01
CA ASP A 347 16.39 23.48 11.11
C ASP A 347 17.63 23.96 11.91
N ASN A 348 18.43 22.99 12.37
CA ASN A 348 19.64 23.23 13.14
C ASN A 348 20.85 23.67 12.28
N GLY A 349 20.81 24.86 11.66
CA GLY A 349 21.97 25.60 11.11
C GLY A 349 22.72 25.00 9.90
N SER A 350 22.78 23.67 9.74
CA SER A 350 23.44 22.95 8.63
C SER A 350 22.50 22.12 7.78
N THR A 351 21.27 21.88 8.23
CA THR A 351 20.30 21.02 7.56
C THR A 351 19.13 21.86 7.05
N LYS A 352 19.00 22.04 5.73
CA LYS A 352 17.87 22.73 5.09
C LYS A 352 16.63 21.83 5.02
N ARG A 353 16.14 21.31 6.14
CA ARG A 353 15.06 20.30 6.17
C ARG A 353 13.74 20.91 5.71
N PHE A 354 13.48 22.14 6.11
CA PHE A 354 12.30 22.88 5.67
C PHE A 354 12.26 23.05 4.14
N SER A 355 13.35 23.55 3.55
CA SER A 355 13.46 23.74 2.10
C SER A 355 13.22 22.43 1.34
N LYS A 356 13.86 21.34 1.79
CA LYS A 356 13.69 20.03 1.16
C LYS A 356 12.24 19.55 1.16
N ILE A 357 11.53 19.73 2.28
CA ILE A 357 10.12 19.36 2.39
C ILE A 357 9.28 20.23 1.46
N CYS A 358 9.52 21.56 1.42
CA CYS A 358 8.84 22.45 0.47
C CYS A 358 9.02 21.99 -0.98
N ASP A 359 10.25 21.62 -1.37
CA ASP A 359 10.57 21.15 -2.71
C ASP A 359 9.81 19.85 -3.05
N GLN A 360 9.77 18.90 -2.11
CA GLN A 360 9.07 17.61 -2.28
C GLN A 360 7.56 17.79 -2.41
N VAL A 361 6.94 18.60 -1.53
CA VAL A 361 5.50 18.86 -1.62
C VAL A 361 5.19 19.63 -2.91
N SER A 362 6.05 20.56 -3.34
CA SER A 362 5.90 21.29 -4.61
C SER A 362 5.99 20.38 -5.83
N SER A 363 6.98 19.46 -5.88
CA SER A 363 7.10 18.49 -6.97
C SER A 363 5.86 17.62 -7.07
N CYS A 364 5.44 17.05 -5.94
CA CYS A 364 4.26 16.20 -5.87
C CYS A 364 2.99 16.95 -6.32
N TYR A 365 2.78 18.19 -5.86
CA TYR A 365 1.66 19.00 -6.34
C TYR A 365 1.69 19.18 -7.86
N LYS A 366 2.85 19.52 -8.45
CA LYS A 366 2.95 19.78 -9.89
C LYS A 366 2.59 18.54 -10.70
N GLU A 367 3.11 17.38 -10.29
CA GLU A 367 2.81 16.10 -10.93
C GLU A 367 1.31 15.75 -10.83
N VAL A 368 0.64 16.01 -9.70
CA VAL A 368 -0.81 15.81 -9.58
C VAL A 368 -1.59 16.83 -10.41
N ALA A 369 -1.16 18.09 -10.43
CA ALA A 369 -1.81 19.16 -11.19
C ALA A 369 -1.68 18.99 -12.72
N GLU A 370 -0.72 18.18 -13.19
CA GLU A 370 -0.67 17.72 -14.59
C GLU A 370 -1.77 16.71 -14.93
N LYS A 371 -2.37 16.06 -13.93
CA LYS A 371 -3.40 15.02 -14.09
C LYS A 371 -4.82 15.55 -13.93
N THR A 372 -5.05 16.44 -12.96
CA THR A 372 -6.38 16.93 -12.62
C THR A 372 -6.35 18.43 -12.28
N ASP A 373 -7.45 19.12 -12.55
CA ASP A 373 -7.67 20.52 -12.16
C ASP A 373 -8.67 20.66 -10.99
N ASP A 374 -9.10 19.53 -10.39
CA ASP A 374 -9.93 19.47 -9.19
C ASP A 374 -9.10 19.81 -7.95
N GLN A 375 -9.26 21.05 -7.48
CA GLN A 375 -8.50 21.57 -6.34
C GLN A 375 -8.82 20.87 -5.01
N ARG A 376 -10.00 20.28 -4.85
CA ARG A 376 -10.33 19.49 -3.65
C ARG A 376 -9.57 18.18 -3.68
N GLN A 377 -9.58 17.49 -4.82
CA GLN A 377 -8.87 16.23 -4.99
C GLN A 377 -7.37 16.41 -4.72
N ILE A 378 -6.76 17.46 -5.28
CA ILE A 378 -5.34 17.78 -5.07
C ILE A 378 -5.06 18.07 -3.59
N PHE A 379 -5.86 18.96 -2.97
CA PHE A 379 -5.62 19.38 -1.59
C PHE A 379 -5.75 18.21 -0.59
N TYR A 380 -6.83 17.43 -0.69
CA TYR A 380 -7.04 16.29 0.20
C TYR A 380 -6.09 15.12 -0.12
N GLY A 381 -5.70 14.93 -1.38
CA GLY A 381 -4.68 13.96 -1.77
C GLY A 381 -3.33 14.27 -1.13
N ILE A 382 -2.84 15.51 -1.23
CA ILE A 382 -1.60 15.96 -0.59
C ILE A 382 -1.70 15.82 0.94
N LYS A 383 -2.86 16.16 1.52
CA LYS A 383 -3.10 15.99 2.95
C LYS A 383 -3.00 14.52 3.39
N ASN A 384 -3.59 13.61 2.65
CA ASN A 384 -3.54 12.18 2.96
C ASN A 384 -2.14 11.62 2.75
N TRP A 385 -1.44 12.06 1.71
CA TRP A 385 -0.04 11.73 1.45
C TRP A 385 0.88 12.18 2.60
N ILE A 386 0.74 13.42 3.09
CA ILE A 386 1.46 13.91 4.28
C ILE A 386 1.14 13.06 5.52
N ALA A 387 -0.13 12.73 5.75
CA ALA A 387 -0.55 11.91 6.88
C ALA A 387 0.09 10.51 6.86
N ARG A 388 0.06 9.84 5.69
CA ARG A 388 0.68 8.53 5.46
C ARG A 388 2.18 8.54 5.75
N HIS A 389 2.90 9.53 5.22
CA HIS A 389 4.35 9.65 5.45
C HIS A 389 4.73 9.99 6.90
N ALA A 390 3.87 10.71 7.61
CA ALA A 390 4.06 10.97 9.04
C ALA A 390 3.65 9.78 9.93
N GLY A 391 2.93 8.80 9.39
CA GLY A 391 2.38 7.67 10.13
C GLY A 391 1.23 8.07 11.06
N VAL A 392 0.42 9.05 10.66
CA VAL A 392 -0.79 9.49 11.38
C VAL A 392 -2.05 9.11 10.59
N PRO A 393 -3.24 9.03 11.24
CA PRO A 393 -4.49 8.72 10.54
C PRO A 393 -4.83 9.74 9.44
N GLU A 394 -5.48 9.29 8.36
CA GLU A 394 -5.88 10.16 7.25
C GLU A 394 -6.90 11.23 7.64
N ASN A 395 -7.60 11.10 8.77
CA ASN A 395 -8.50 12.14 9.31
C ASN A 395 -7.78 13.14 10.25
N SER A 396 -6.45 13.05 10.38
CA SER A 396 -5.60 13.97 11.16
C SER A 396 -5.88 15.44 10.83
N GLN A 397 -6.04 16.25 11.88
CA GLN A 397 -6.21 17.70 11.78
C GLN A 397 -4.85 18.39 11.60
N GLU A 398 -3.79 17.78 12.11
CA GLU A 398 -2.41 18.23 12.01
C GLU A 398 -1.96 18.22 10.54
N ALA A 399 -2.21 17.11 9.83
CA ALA A 399 -1.95 17.02 8.39
C ALA A 399 -2.74 18.08 7.61
N LEU A 400 -3.99 18.36 8.01
CA LEU A 400 -4.80 19.41 7.39
C LEU A 400 -4.21 20.81 7.59
N VAL A 401 -3.77 21.13 8.81
CA VAL A 401 -3.08 22.38 9.15
C VAL A 401 -1.79 22.54 8.34
N ILE A 402 -0.99 21.47 8.24
CA ILE A 402 0.28 21.47 7.49
C ILE A 402 0.05 21.66 5.99
N THR A 403 -0.95 21.00 5.41
CA THR A 403 -1.30 21.22 4.00
C THR A 403 -1.73 22.68 3.75
N ALA A 404 -2.57 23.25 4.63
CA ALA A 404 -2.98 24.65 4.53
C ALA A 404 -1.79 25.62 4.66
N PHE A 405 -0.83 25.30 5.52
CA PHE A 405 0.44 26.03 5.61
C PHE A 405 1.20 26.02 4.28
N PHE A 406 1.33 24.87 3.60
CA PHE A 406 2.02 24.78 2.31
C PHE A 406 1.30 25.52 1.18
N VAL A 407 -0.04 25.53 1.18
CA VAL A 407 -0.83 26.35 0.24
C VAL A 407 -0.46 27.84 0.38
N GLN A 408 -0.42 28.34 1.62
CA GLN A 408 -0.12 29.75 1.94
C GLN A 408 1.37 30.11 1.77
N ASN A 409 2.31 29.22 2.11
CA ASN A 409 3.74 29.54 2.17
C ASN A 409 4.40 29.75 0.78
N CYS A 410 3.78 29.27 -0.29
CA CYS A 410 4.19 29.47 -1.69
C CYS A 410 5.61 29.02 -2.07
N GLU A 411 5.72 27.76 -2.50
CA GLU A 411 6.13 27.34 -3.87
C GLU A 411 5.36 26.09 -4.34
N VAL A 412 4.39 25.65 -3.54
CA VAL A 412 3.78 24.34 -3.70
C VAL A 412 2.61 24.37 -4.67
N PHE A 413 1.65 25.29 -4.50
CA PHE A 413 0.44 25.38 -5.34
C PHE A 413 0.52 26.58 -6.30
N GLY A 414 0.16 26.38 -7.58
CA GLY A 414 0.16 27.41 -8.62
C GLY A 414 -0.88 28.52 -8.41
N GLU A 415 -0.69 29.66 -9.08
CA GLU A 415 -1.66 30.76 -9.10
C GLU A 415 -2.79 30.46 -10.08
N VAL A 416 -4.04 30.84 -9.75
CA VAL A 416 -5.16 30.72 -10.71
C VAL A 416 -5.02 31.84 -11.72
N SER A 417 -5.02 31.51 -13.01
CA SER A 417 -5.10 32.52 -14.08
C SER A 417 -6.51 33.11 -14.07
N GLU A 418 -6.61 34.45 -14.01
CA GLU A 418 -7.88 35.19 -14.01
C GLU A 418 -8.77 34.93 -15.23
#